data_AF-K5WNZ1-F1
#
_entry.id   AF-K5WNZ1-F1
#
_cell.length_a   1.000
_cell.length_b   1.000
_cell.length_c   1.000
_cell.angle_alpha   90.00
_cell.angle_beta   90.00
_cell.angle_gamma   90.00
#
_symmetry.space_group_name_H-M   'P 1'
#
loop_
_entity.id
_entity.type
_entity.pdbx_description
1 polymer ?
#
loop_
_entity_poly.entity_id
_entity_poly.type
_entity_poly.pdbx_seq_one_letter_code
_entity_poly.pdbx_strand_id
1 'polypeptide(L)'
;MSQKSPGETLSGWAGIEDHLMTNDIGEMEDYADDIDTLLVFAGLFSAILTAFLVQTYPMLQVDNTDTTNQLLAIGVATQLRTAGTIITDTLNQTLATFSDALSAPFLPSAAVRWINVLFFLSLIFSLAAALFSILAKQWIREYLKWNSPLALPRENVLVRQLRIEAWEDWQVSAVLSSIPILLEFAMILFLAGVVILLWTL
;
A
#
# COMPACT_ATOMS: atom_id res chain seq x y z
N MET A 1 14.69 18.98 40.53
CA MET A 1 13.38 19.64 40.31
C MET A 1 13.53 21.09 40.68
N SER A 2 13.77 21.96 39.69
CA SER A 2 13.73 23.42 39.89
C SER A 2 12.54 23.96 39.11
N GLN A 3 11.64 24.66 39.81
CA GLN A 3 10.41 25.22 39.27
C GLN A 3 10.74 26.30 38.21
N LYS A 4 10.16 26.19 37.01
CA LYS A 4 10.22 27.23 35.96
C LYS A 4 9.33 28.39 36.41
N SER A 5 9.94 29.51 36.83
CA SER A 5 9.26 30.76 37.15
C SER A 5 8.69 31.38 35.87
N PRO A 6 7.41 31.81 35.84
CA PRO A 6 6.81 32.42 34.66
C PRO A 6 7.26 33.88 34.55
N GLY A 7 8.34 34.15 33.81
CA GLY A 7 8.72 35.52 33.47
C GLY A 7 10.22 35.81 33.26
N GLU A 8 11.13 34.86 33.51
CA GLU A 8 12.54 35.08 33.17
C GLU A 8 12.80 34.79 31.70
N THR A 9 13.01 35.84 30.91
CA THR A 9 13.55 35.70 29.56
C THR A 9 14.97 35.13 29.67
N LEU A 10 15.14 33.84 29.38
CA LEU A 10 16.46 33.22 29.26
C LEU A 10 17.28 34.05 28.26
N SER A 11 18.48 34.49 28.67
CA SER A 11 19.35 35.33 27.84
C SER A 11 20.60 34.56 27.37
N GLY A 12 21.18 34.99 26.25
CA GLY A 12 22.34 34.32 25.66
C GLY A 12 22.01 32.95 25.07
N TRP A 13 22.94 32.00 25.17
CA TRP A 13 22.81 30.67 24.56
C TRP A 13 21.62 29.86 25.07
N ALA A 14 21.24 30.02 26.34
CA ALA A 14 20.09 29.31 26.92
C ALA A 14 18.74 29.78 26.33
N GLY A 15 18.62 31.08 26.01
CA GLY A 15 17.42 31.60 25.34
C GLY A 15 17.32 31.15 23.89
N ILE A 16 18.45 31.10 23.18
CA ILE A 16 18.53 30.59 21.80
C ILE A 16 18.14 29.11 21.76
N GLU A 17 18.68 28.30 22.67
CA GLU A 17 18.35 26.88 22.79
C GLU A 17 16.84 26.65 23.04
N ASP A 18 16.24 27.35 24.00
CA ASP A 18 14.80 27.20 24.32
C ASP A 18 13.92 27.61 23.13
N HIS A 19 14.28 28.68 22.43
CA HIS A 19 13.57 29.12 21.22
C HIS A 19 13.67 28.10 20.08
N LEU A 20 14.89 27.62 19.79
CA LEU A 20 15.12 26.63 18.72
C LEU A 20 14.44 25.30 19.03
N MET A 21 14.47 24.86 20.29
CA MET A 21 13.77 23.65 20.71
C MET A 21 12.26 23.79 20.53
N THR A 22 11.69 24.93 20.92
CA THR A 22 10.25 25.17 20.77
C THR A 22 9.84 25.20 19.29
N ASN A 23 10.65 25.83 18.43
CA ASN A 23 10.40 25.85 16.99
C ASN A 23 10.50 24.46 16.36
N ASP A 24 11.59 23.73 16.64
CA ASP A 24 11.82 22.38 16.12
C ASP A 24 10.73 21.40 16.55
N ILE A 25 10.31 21.44 17.81
CA ILE A 25 9.24 20.57 18.29
C ILE A 25 7.96 20.88 17.52
N GLY A 26 7.60 22.15 17.36
CA GLY A 26 6.38 22.54 16.64
C GLY A 26 6.38 22.03 15.20
N GLU A 27 7.43 22.31 14.43
CA GLU A 27 7.53 21.86 13.03
C GLU A 27 7.53 20.33 12.91
N MET A 28 8.21 19.64 13.81
CA MET A 28 8.32 18.18 13.80
C MET A 28 7.04 17.49 14.28
N GLU A 29 6.26 18.12 15.16
CA GLU A 29 4.95 17.65 15.61
C GLU A 29 3.94 17.74 14.45
N ASP A 30 3.92 18.85 13.72
CA ASP A 30 3.09 19.01 12.52
C ASP A 30 3.36 17.91 11.48
N TYR A 31 4.64 17.64 11.18
CA TYR A 31 5.00 16.54 10.28
C TYR A 31 4.59 15.16 10.84
N ALA A 32 4.73 14.94 12.14
CA ALA A 32 4.37 13.67 12.75
C ALA A 32 2.86 13.40 12.68
N ASP A 33 2.04 14.43 12.90
CA ASP A 33 0.57 14.36 12.82
C ASP A 33 0.09 14.09 11.39
N ASP A 34 0.69 14.75 10.40
CA ASP A 34 0.43 14.49 8.98
C ASP A 34 0.78 13.04 8.60
N ILE A 35 1.95 12.57 9.04
CA ILE A 35 2.40 11.20 8.79
C ILE A 35 1.47 10.17 9.45
N ASP A 36 0.98 10.44 10.66
CA ASP A 36 0.04 9.55 11.35
C ASP A 36 -1.29 9.44 10.62
N THR A 37 -1.79 10.55 10.09
CA THR A 37 -2.97 10.57 9.24
C THR A 37 -2.77 9.74 7.96
N LEU A 38 -1.63 9.93 7.28
CA LEU A 38 -1.27 9.17 6.08
C LEU A 38 -1.10 7.68 6.37
N LEU A 39 -0.54 7.31 7.52
CA LEU A 39 -0.35 5.91 7.92
C LEU A 39 -1.67 5.20 8.17
N VAL A 40 -2.61 5.87 8.86
CA VAL A 40 -3.98 5.34 9.06
C VAL A 40 -4.66 5.14 7.71
N PHE A 41 -4.55 6.12 6.82
CA PHE A 41 -5.10 6.04 5.48
C PHE A 41 -4.49 4.88 4.68
N ALA A 42 -3.16 4.75 4.66
CA ALA A 42 -2.47 3.65 3.99
C ALA A 42 -2.92 2.28 4.51
N GLY A 43 -3.08 2.13 5.83
CA GLY A 43 -3.57 0.89 6.44
C GLY A 43 -4.99 0.54 6.02
N LEU A 44 -5.92 1.50 6.11
CA LEU A 44 -7.32 1.31 5.72
C LEU A 44 -7.45 1.01 4.22
N PHE A 45 -6.74 1.77 3.39
CA PHE A 45 -6.72 1.58 1.95
C PHE A 45 -6.18 0.19 1.57
N SER A 46 -5.09 -0.25 2.21
CA SER A 46 -4.52 -1.59 2.00
C SER A 46 -5.50 -2.71 2.39
N ALA A 47 -6.27 -2.51 3.46
CA ALA A 47 -7.29 -3.48 3.87
C ALA A 47 -8.43 -3.59 2.85
N ILE A 48 -8.94 -2.45 2.37
CA ILE A 48 -9.96 -2.40 1.32
C ILE A 48 -9.44 -3.09 0.05
N LEU A 49 -8.24 -2.73 -0.39
CA LEU A 49 -7.62 -3.26 -1.59
C LEU A 49 -7.37 -4.77 -1.51
N THR A 50 -7.01 -5.27 -0.32
CA THR A 50 -6.87 -6.71 -0.08
C THR A 50 -8.19 -7.45 -0.26
N ALA A 51 -9.33 -6.85 0.13
CA ALA A 51 -10.64 -7.46 -0.08
C ALA A 51 -10.97 -7.61 -1.59
N PHE A 52 -10.61 -6.63 -2.42
CA PHE A 52 -10.74 -6.74 -3.88
C PHE A 52 -9.78 -7.78 -4.46
N LEU A 53 -8.52 -7.80 -4.02
CA LEU A 53 -7.53 -8.77 -4.48
C LEU A 53 -7.94 -10.21 -4.17
N VAL A 54 -8.52 -10.47 -3.00
CA VAL A 54 -9.04 -11.81 -2.64
C VAL A 54 -10.11 -12.27 -3.63
N GLN A 55 -10.90 -11.35 -4.18
CA GLN A 55 -11.94 -11.67 -5.18
C GLN A 55 -11.39 -11.78 -6.61
N THR A 56 -10.43 -10.94 -6.99
CA THR A 56 -9.91 -10.92 -8.38
C THR A 56 -8.77 -11.89 -8.64
N TYR A 57 -8.02 -12.28 -7.60
CA TYR A 57 -6.90 -13.22 -7.74
C TYR A 57 -7.36 -14.60 -8.24
N PRO A 58 -8.48 -15.18 -7.76
CA PRO A 58 -9.02 -16.42 -8.31
C PRO A 58 -9.31 -16.37 -9.81
N MET A 59 -9.58 -15.18 -10.38
CA MET A 59 -9.79 -15.04 -11.83
C MET A 59 -8.52 -15.31 -12.66
N LEU A 60 -7.33 -15.26 -12.02
CA LEU A 60 -6.05 -15.68 -12.62
C LEU A 60 -5.83 -17.19 -12.53
N GLN A 61 -6.77 -17.94 -11.95
CA GLN A 61 -6.72 -19.39 -11.82
C GLN A 61 -7.88 -20.02 -12.60
N VAL A 62 -7.73 -21.31 -12.91
CA VAL A 62 -8.79 -22.10 -13.51
C VAL A 62 -10.00 -22.13 -12.58
N ASP A 63 -11.19 -21.87 -13.12
CA ASP A 63 -12.43 -22.06 -12.38
C ASP A 63 -12.70 -23.57 -12.23
N ASN A 64 -12.47 -24.08 -11.02
CA ASN A 64 -12.71 -25.48 -10.69
C ASN A 64 -14.19 -25.86 -10.79
N THR A 65 -15.11 -24.91 -10.61
CA THR A 65 -16.55 -25.13 -10.74
C THR A 65 -16.91 -25.36 -12.19
N ASP A 66 -16.43 -24.49 -13.09
CA ASP A 66 -16.68 -24.66 -14.53
C ASP A 66 -16.02 -25.95 -15.05
N THR A 67 -14.79 -26.22 -14.64
CA THR A 67 -14.09 -27.48 -14.94
C THR A 67 -14.88 -28.70 -14.48
N THR A 68 -15.43 -28.67 -13.26
CA THR A 68 -16.26 -29.76 -12.71
C THR A 68 -17.56 -29.92 -13.49
N ASN A 69 -18.23 -28.82 -13.84
CA ASN A 69 -19.46 -28.85 -14.62
C ASN A 69 -19.22 -29.43 -16.03
N GLN A 70 -18.11 -29.06 -16.67
CA GLN A 70 -17.69 -29.60 -17.96
C GLN A 70 -17.40 -31.11 -17.86
N LEU A 71 -16.66 -31.55 -16.85
CA LEU A 71 -16.40 -32.97 -16.61
C LEU A 71 -17.68 -33.77 -16.32
N LEU A 72 -18.60 -33.22 -15.52
CA LEU A 72 -19.91 -33.83 -15.25
C LEU A 72 -20.75 -33.94 -16.53
N ALA A 73 -20.77 -32.90 -17.38
CA ALA A 73 -21.48 -32.94 -18.66
C ALA A 73 -20.94 -34.04 -19.59
N ILE A 74 -19.61 -34.16 -19.68
CA ILE A 74 -18.96 -35.24 -20.44
C ILE A 74 -19.29 -36.62 -19.83
N GLY A 75 -19.25 -36.74 -18.50
CA GLY A 75 -19.61 -37.97 -17.78
C GLY A 75 -21.05 -38.42 -18.04
N VAL A 76 -22.02 -37.51 -17.96
CA VAL A 76 -23.44 -37.82 -18.23
C VAL A 76 -23.64 -38.20 -19.69
N ALA A 77 -23.02 -37.48 -20.64
CA ALA A 77 -23.15 -37.78 -22.05
C ALA A 77 -22.52 -39.15 -22.42
N THR A 78 -21.38 -39.50 -21.83
CA THR A 78 -20.77 -40.84 -22.04
C THR A 78 -21.66 -41.96 -21.51
N GLN A 79 -22.28 -41.78 -20.35
CA GLN A 79 -23.25 -42.74 -19.79
C GLN A 79 -24.50 -42.91 -20.68
N LEU A 80 -25.04 -41.80 -21.22
CA LEU A 80 -26.18 -41.85 -22.14
C LEU A 80 -25.84 -42.61 -23.44
N ARG A 81 -24.61 -42.44 -23.93
CA ARG A 81 -24.10 -43.12 -25.13
C ARG A 81 -23.98 -44.62 -24.93
N THR A 82 -23.43 -45.06 -23.79
CA THR A 82 -23.36 -46.49 -23.44
C THR A 82 -24.72 -47.10 -23.15
N ALA A 83 -25.70 -46.32 -22.68
CA ALA A 83 -27.08 -46.75 -22.52
C ALA A 83 -27.87 -46.89 -23.84
N GLY A 84 -27.24 -46.63 -25.00
CA GLY A 84 -27.88 -46.78 -26.31
C GLY A 84 -28.84 -45.66 -26.68
N THR A 85 -28.80 -44.53 -25.96
CA THR A 85 -29.62 -43.35 -26.29
C THR A 85 -29.04 -42.65 -27.51
N ILE A 86 -29.87 -42.32 -28.50
CA ILE A 86 -29.43 -41.54 -29.68
C ILE A 86 -29.07 -40.14 -29.21
N ILE A 87 -27.79 -39.80 -29.28
CA ILE A 87 -27.29 -38.46 -29.00
C ILE A 87 -27.39 -37.65 -30.29
N THR A 88 -27.95 -36.44 -30.21
CA THR A 88 -28.01 -35.52 -31.35
C THR A 88 -26.61 -35.02 -31.73
N ASP A 89 -26.42 -34.72 -33.01
CA ASP A 89 -25.14 -34.23 -33.54
C ASP A 89 -24.69 -32.93 -32.85
N THR A 90 -25.65 -32.09 -32.44
CA THR A 90 -25.42 -30.87 -31.68
C THR A 90 -24.80 -31.15 -30.31
N LEU A 91 -25.27 -32.16 -29.58
CA LEU A 91 -24.70 -32.54 -28.28
C LEU A 91 -23.29 -33.11 -28.42
N ASN A 92 -23.04 -33.84 -29.50
CA ASN A 92 -21.72 -34.41 -29.78
C ASN A 92 -20.68 -33.31 -30.08
N GLN A 93 -21.09 -32.27 -30.82
CA GLN A 93 -20.28 -31.06 -31.04
C GLN A 93 -19.99 -30.31 -29.74
N THR A 94 -21.00 -30.11 -28.88
CA THR A 94 -20.80 -29.45 -27.58
C THR A 94 -19.85 -30.24 -26.67
N LEU A 95 -19.92 -31.56 -26.70
CA LEU A 95 -19.01 -32.42 -25.95
C LEU A 95 -17.57 -32.34 -26.44
N ALA A 96 -17.38 -32.29 -27.76
CA ALA A 96 -16.06 -32.09 -28.37
C ALA A 96 -15.48 -30.74 -27.96
N THR A 97 -16.28 -29.67 -27.93
CA THR A 97 -15.81 -28.35 -27.46
C THR A 97 -15.42 -28.34 -25.98
N PHE A 98 -16.14 -29.06 -25.11
CA PHE A 98 -15.74 -29.16 -23.69
C PHE A 98 -14.46 -29.96 -23.51
N SER A 99 -14.29 -31.07 -24.23
CA SER A 99 -13.07 -31.87 -24.17
C SER A 99 -11.83 -31.10 -24.66
N ASP A 100 -12.01 -30.25 -25.68
CA ASP A 100 -10.93 -29.40 -26.21
C ASP A 100 -10.59 -28.27 -25.21
N ALA A 101 -11.62 -27.64 -24.61
CA ALA A 101 -11.44 -26.63 -23.58
C ALA A 101 -10.69 -27.15 -22.34
N LEU A 102 -10.95 -28.38 -21.91
CA LEU A 102 -10.24 -29.03 -20.78
C LEU A 102 -8.79 -29.38 -21.10
N SER A 103 -8.45 -29.52 -22.38
CA SER A 103 -7.10 -29.87 -22.85
C SER A 103 -6.23 -28.65 -23.12
N ALA A 104 -6.86 -27.48 -23.32
CA ALA A 104 -6.16 -26.23 -23.58
C ALA A 104 -5.50 -25.67 -22.30
N PRO A 105 -4.29 -25.10 -22.40
CA PRO A 105 -3.67 -24.42 -21.27
C PRO A 105 -4.48 -23.17 -20.91
N PHE A 106 -4.79 -23.02 -19.62
CA PHE A 106 -5.54 -21.88 -19.11
C PHE A 106 -4.76 -20.58 -19.32
N LEU A 107 -5.40 -19.63 -20.02
CA LEU A 107 -4.89 -18.29 -20.22
C LEU A 107 -5.92 -17.27 -19.71
N PRO A 108 -5.61 -16.52 -18.64
CA PRO A 108 -6.48 -15.43 -18.19
C PRO A 108 -6.62 -14.35 -19.28
N SER A 109 -7.83 -13.78 -19.37
CA SER A 109 -8.09 -12.67 -20.28
C SER A 109 -7.14 -11.50 -20.01
N ALA A 110 -6.87 -10.69 -21.03
CA ALA A 110 -6.00 -9.53 -20.89
C ALA A 110 -6.53 -8.57 -19.80
N ALA A 111 -7.85 -8.39 -19.73
CA ALA A 111 -8.48 -7.52 -18.75
C ALA A 111 -8.27 -8.02 -17.31
N VAL A 112 -8.44 -9.32 -17.05
CA VAL A 112 -8.21 -9.91 -15.72
C VAL A 112 -6.75 -9.74 -15.27
N ARG A 113 -5.79 -9.88 -16.19
CA ARG A 113 -4.37 -9.62 -15.90
C ARG A 113 -4.14 -8.16 -15.53
N TRP A 114 -4.69 -7.21 -16.30
CA TRP A 114 -4.55 -5.78 -16.02
C TRP A 114 -5.18 -5.38 -14.68
N ILE A 115 -6.39 -5.86 -14.37
CA ILE A 115 -7.06 -5.60 -13.09
C ILE A 115 -6.17 -6.01 -11.92
N ASN A 116 -5.68 -7.26 -11.93
CA ASN A 116 -4.84 -7.75 -10.85
C ASN A 116 -3.51 -6.99 -10.78
N VAL A 117 -2.85 -6.69 -11.90
CA VAL A 117 -1.62 -5.89 -11.92
C VAL A 117 -1.83 -4.51 -11.31
N LEU A 118 -2.91 -3.82 -11.68
CA LEU A 118 -3.23 -2.49 -11.14
C LEU A 118 -3.51 -2.54 -9.63
N PHE A 119 -4.24 -3.55 -9.17
CA PHE A 119 -4.52 -3.75 -7.75
C PHE A 119 -3.26 -4.11 -6.94
N PHE A 120 -2.40 -5.01 -7.45
CA PHE A 120 -1.14 -5.32 -6.79
C PHE A 120 -0.19 -4.13 -6.76
N LEU A 121 -0.07 -3.36 -7.85
CA LEU A 121 0.75 -2.16 -7.87
C LEU A 121 0.24 -1.11 -6.88
N SER A 122 -1.07 -0.88 -6.86
CA SER A 122 -1.71 -0.01 -5.87
C SER A 122 -1.36 -0.43 -4.43
N LEU A 123 -1.37 -1.73 -4.14
CA LEU A 123 -1.05 -2.25 -2.81
C LEU A 123 0.42 -2.02 -2.46
N ILE A 124 1.31 -2.26 -3.42
CA ILE A 124 2.74 -2.04 -3.25
C ILE A 124 3.03 -0.56 -2.96
N PHE A 125 2.44 0.37 -3.70
CA PHE A 125 2.63 1.81 -3.45
C PHE A 125 2.07 2.24 -2.09
N SER A 126 0.91 1.71 -1.69
CA SER A 126 0.33 1.95 -0.37
C SER A 126 1.25 1.46 0.77
N LEU A 127 1.78 0.24 0.65
CA LEU A 127 2.72 -0.32 1.63
C LEU A 127 4.05 0.42 1.63
N ALA A 128 4.56 0.83 0.47
CA ALA A 128 5.76 1.65 0.37
C ALA A 128 5.57 3.02 1.04
N ALA A 129 4.42 3.67 0.86
CA ALA A 129 4.09 4.88 1.59
C ALA A 129 4.08 4.66 3.11
N ALA A 130 3.47 3.57 3.59
CA ALA A 130 3.49 3.22 5.02
C ALA A 130 4.90 2.99 5.56
N LEU A 131 5.78 2.34 4.78
CA LEU A 131 7.19 2.15 5.15
C LEU A 131 7.94 3.50 5.24
N PHE A 132 7.74 4.40 4.27
CA PHE A 132 8.33 5.73 4.29
C PHE A 132 7.78 6.59 5.43
N SER A 133 6.49 6.50 5.76
CA SER A 133 5.90 7.11 6.96
C SER A 133 6.62 6.67 8.23
N ILE A 134 6.85 5.36 8.41
CA ILE A 134 7.54 4.84 9.60
C ILE A 134 8.98 5.35 9.66
N LEU A 135 9.71 5.35 8.53
CA LEU A 135 11.07 5.88 8.47
C LEU A 135 11.12 7.39 8.78
N ALA A 136 10.18 8.16 8.24
CA ALA A 136 10.07 9.59 8.52
C ALA A 136 9.85 9.86 10.02
N LYS A 137 8.97 9.09 10.69
CA LYS A 137 8.82 9.20 12.16
C LYS A 137 10.10 8.87 12.92
N GLN A 138 10.89 7.90 12.44
CA GLN A 138 12.18 7.58 13.06
C GLN A 138 13.17 8.73 12.92
N TRP A 139 13.25 9.37 11.75
CA TRP A 139 14.10 10.54 11.54
C TRP A 139 13.67 11.73 12.38
N ILE A 140 12.37 12.04 12.45
CA ILE A 140 11.83 13.10 13.30
C ILE A 140 12.21 12.87 14.77
N ARG A 141 11.95 11.65 15.26
CA ARG A 141 12.27 11.28 16.64
C ARG A 141 13.77 11.36 16.93
N GLU A 142 14.61 11.01 15.97
CA GLU A 142 16.06 11.09 16.14
C GLU A 142 16.53 12.54 16.07
N TYR A 143 16.03 13.34 15.13
CA TYR A 143 16.33 14.77 15.00
C TYR A 143 16.14 15.50 16.33
N LEU A 144 14.99 15.32 17.00
CA LEU A 144 14.65 16.00 18.26
C LEU A 144 15.52 15.62 19.48
N LYS A 145 16.42 14.62 19.37
CA LYS A 145 17.33 14.23 20.46
C LYS A 145 18.61 15.07 20.54
N TRP A 146 18.66 16.24 19.90
CA TRP A 146 19.81 17.13 19.99
C TRP A 146 19.93 17.83 21.35
N ASN A 147 18.80 18.05 22.05
CA ASN A 147 18.78 18.75 23.32
C ASN A 147 19.06 17.79 24.50
N SER A 148 20.31 17.80 24.99
CA SER A 148 20.72 17.05 26.17
C SER A 148 20.72 17.95 27.41
N PRO A 149 20.00 17.57 28.49
CA PRO A 149 19.95 18.38 29.72
C PRO A 149 21.29 18.43 30.49
N LEU A 150 22.25 17.59 30.10
CA LEU A 150 23.58 17.50 30.72
C LEU A 150 24.65 18.31 29.97
N ALA A 151 24.36 18.77 28.76
CA ALA A 151 25.29 19.50 27.92
C ALA A 151 25.14 21.02 28.07
N LEU A 152 26.16 21.78 27.67
CA LEU A 152 26.06 23.24 27.67
C LEU A 152 25.10 23.71 26.56
N PRO A 153 24.30 24.78 26.77
CA PRO A 153 23.36 25.28 25.76
C PRO A 153 24.00 25.51 24.37
N ARG A 154 25.23 26.01 24.35
CA ARG A 154 26.00 26.22 23.11
C ARG A 154 26.32 24.91 22.39
N GLU A 155 26.64 23.84 23.13
CA GLU A 155 26.95 22.53 22.56
C GLU A 155 25.70 21.89 21.94
N ASN A 156 24.55 21.99 22.62
CA ASN A 156 23.27 21.52 22.10
C ASN A 156 22.91 22.23 20.78
N VAL A 157 23.06 23.56 20.71
CA VAL A 157 22.84 24.33 19.48
C VAL A 157 23.77 23.88 18.34
N LEU A 158 25.04 23.55 18.63
CA LEU A 158 25.96 23.03 17.62
C LEU A 158 25.56 21.63 17.13
N VAL A 159 25.10 20.74 18.02
CA VAL A 159 24.58 19.42 17.65
C VAL A 159 23.34 19.54 16.78
N ARG A 160 22.43 20.47 17.11
CA ARG A 160 21.26 20.77 16.25
C ARG A 160 21.69 21.15 14.85
N GLN A 161 22.70 22.02 14.72
CA GLN A 161 23.21 22.45 13.42
C GLN A 161 23.76 21.27 12.59
N LEU A 162 24.49 20.34 13.22
CA LEU A 162 24.93 19.13 12.52
C LEU A 162 23.75 18.23 12.10
N ARG A 163 22.69 18.15 12.91
CA ARG A 163 21.49 17.36 12.56
C ARG A 163 20.68 17.98 11.44
N ILE A 164 20.57 19.31 11.37
CA ILE A 164 19.84 19.98 10.28
C ILE A 164 20.60 19.89 8.96
N GLU A 165 21.93 20.01 8.99
CA GLU A 165 22.77 19.76 7.82
C GLU A 165 22.61 18.31 7.32
N ALA A 166 22.61 17.34 8.25
CA ALA A 166 22.33 15.94 7.89
C ALA A 166 20.89 15.75 7.36
N TRP A 167 19.90 16.46 7.89
CA TRP A 167 18.51 16.41 7.43
C TRP A 167 18.40 16.86 5.96
N GLU A 168 19.11 17.93 5.60
CA GLU A 168 19.17 18.46 4.24
C GLU A 168 19.97 17.56 3.29
N ASP A 169 21.15 17.09 3.72
CA ASP A 169 22.01 16.21 2.92
C ASP A 169 21.32 14.88 2.58
N TRP A 170 20.55 14.32 3.52
CA TRP A 170 19.79 13.09 3.32
C TRP A 170 18.45 13.32 2.60
N GLN A 171 18.12 14.56 2.24
CA GLN A 171 16.90 14.93 1.53
C GLN A 171 15.63 14.41 2.23
N VAL A 172 15.61 14.48 3.56
CA VAL A 172 14.49 13.95 4.36
C VAL A 172 13.16 14.60 3.95
N SER A 173 13.17 15.91 3.67
CA SER A 173 12.00 16.64 3.17
C SER A 173 11.44 16.08 1.85
N ALA A 174 12.31 15.57 0.96
CA ALA A 174 11.86 14.95 -0.29
C ALA A 174 11.17 13.61 -0.02
N VAL A 175 11.67 12.83 0.95
CA VAL A 175 11.04 11.57 1.37
C VAL A 175 9.68 11.86 2.00
N LEU A 176 9.56 12.82 2.92
CA LEU A 176 8.28 13.23 3.50
C LEU A 176 7.28 13.64 2.42
N SER A 177 7.73 14.43 1.44
CA SER A 177 6.89 14.87 0.31
C SER A 177 6.47 13.73 -0.61
N SER A 178 7.24 12.64 -0.67
CA SER A 178 6.93 11.48 -1.52
C SER A 178 5.80 10.61 -0.96
N ILE A 179 5.62 10.57 0.36
CA ILE A 179 4.60 9.75 1.03
C ILE A 179 3.19 10.00 0.47
N PRO A 180 2.67 11.25 0.47
CA PRO A 180 1.35 11.51 -0.09
C PRO A 180 1.27 11.21 -1.59
N ILE A 181 2.33 11.50 -2.35
CA ILE A 181 2.39 11.24 -3.80
C ILE A 181 2.26 9.73 -4.09
N LEU A 182 2.93 8.88 -3.32
CA LEU A 182 2.80 7.43 -3.45
C LEU A 182 1.35 6.97 -3.19
N LEU A 183 0.68 7.53 -2.18
CA LEU A 183 -0.71 7.20 -1.85
C LEU A 183 -1.70 7.68 -2.91
N GLU A 184 -1.50 8.88 -3.45
CA GLU A 184 -2.30 9.37 -4.58
C GLU A 184 -2.15 8.48 -5.81
N PHE A 185 -0.92 8.09 -6.15
CA PHE A 185 -0.66 7.18 -7.25
C PHE A 185 -1.28 5.81 -7.02
N ALA A 186 -1.20 5.29 -5.78
CA ALA A 186 -1.88 4.06 -5.39
C ALA A 186 -3.40 4.16 -5.59
N MET A 187 -4.01 5.28 -5.21
CA MET A 187 -5.44 5.52 -5.38
C MET A 187 -5.84 5.56 -6.86
N ILE A 188 -5.08 6.27 -7.70
CA ILE A 188 -5.34 6.38 -9.14
C ILE A 188 -5.30 5.00 -9.80
N LEU A 189 -4.28 4.19 -9.48
CA LEU A 189 -4.15 2.82 -9.99
C LEU A 189 -5.32 1.94 -9.56
N PHE A 190 -5.76 2.06 -8.31
CA PHE A 190 -6.91 1.32 -7.80
C PHE A 190 -8.19 1.71 -8.53
N LEU A 191 -8.47 3.00 -8.67
CA LEU A 191 -9.64 3.48 -9.38
C LEU A 191 -9.65 3.02 -10.84
N ALA A 192 -8.50 3.07 -11.53
CA ALA A 192 -8.37 2.54 -12.88
C ALA A 192 -8.70 1.04 -12.93
N GLY A 193 -8.19 0.24 -11.98
CA GLY A 193 -8.50 -1.18 -11.87
C GLY A 193 -9.99 -1.45 -11.63
N VAL A 194 -10.64 -0.65 -10.78
CA VAL A 194 -12.09 -0.75 -10.51
C VAL A 194 -12.92 -0.42 -11.75
N VAL A 195 -12.54 0.61 -12.52
CA VAL A 195 -13.24 0.97 -13.77
C VAL A 195 -13.13 -0.17 -14.79
N ILE A 196 -11.95 -0.78 -14.94
CA ILE A 196 -11.78 -1.92 -15.84
C ILE A 196 -12.61 -3.10 -15.35
N LEU A 197 -12.60 -3.39 -14.04
CA LEU A 197 -13.40 -4.46 -13.45
C LEU A 197 -14.91 -4.27 -13.73
N LEU A 198 -15.43 -3.06 -13.52
CA LEU A 198 -16.84 -2.74 -13.78
C LEU A 198 -17.20 -2.85 -15.26
N TRP A 199 -16.28 -2.54 -16.17
CA TRP A 199 -16.51 -2.68 -17.61
C TRP A 199 -16.49 -4.13 -18.07
N THR A 200 -15.78 -5.00 -17.35
CA THR A 200 -15.69 -6.44 -17.67
C THR A 200 -16.83 -7.28 -17.11
N LEU A 201 -17.60 -6.73 -16.18
CA LEU A 201 -18.76 -7.34 -15.52
C LEU A 201 -20.03 -7.11 -16.33
#